data_AF-A0A4W2GD81-F1
#
_entry.id   AF-A0A4W2GD81-F1
#
_cell.length_a   1.000
_cell.length_b   1.000
_cell.length_c   1.000
_cell.angle_alpha   90.00
_cell.angle_beta   90.00
_cell.angle_gamma   90.00
#
_symmetry.space_group_name_H-M   'P 1'
#
loop_
_entity.id
_entity.type
_entity.pdbx_description
1 polymer ?
#
loop_
_entity_poly.entity_id
_entity_poly.type
_entity_poly.pdbx_seq_one_letter_code
_entity_poly.pdbx_strand_id
1 'polypeptide(L)'
;MAAMVALCSGLGKRKLTRFTTAVVCLINPGIHAVLWRSCSQYKQFISPFTGCIYGRHITGLCGNKQKEITKAIKRAQISGFMPITYKDPAYLKDPKVCNIKYRE
;
A
#
# COMPACT_ATOMS: atom_id res chain seq x y z
N MET A 1 13.40 17.56 16.38
CA MET A 1 11.99 17.21 16.69
C MET A 1 11.07 18.43 16.75
N ALA A 2 11.45 19.54 17.41
CA ALA A 2 10.60 20.73 17.55
C ALA A 2 10.22 21.43 16.23
N ALA A 3 11.15 21.53 15.26
CA ALA A 3 10.90 22.21 13.98
C ALA A 3 9.85 21.49 13.10
N MET A 4 9.73 20.16 13.21
CA MET A 4 8.75 19.38 12.46
C MET A 4 7.33 19.57 13.00
N VAL A 5 7.18 19.75 14.32
CA VAL A 5 5.88 20.02 14.96
C VAL A 5 5.32 21.37 14.52
N ALA A 6 6.20 22.37 14.30
CA ALA A 6 5.80 23.70 13.81
C ALA A 6 5.36 23.69 12.32
N LEU A 7 5.96 22.85 11.48
CA LEU A 7 5.49 22.63 10.09
C LEU A 7 4.12 21.92 10.04
N CYS A 8 3.81 21.15 11.09
CA CYS A 8 2.58 20.36 11.14
C CYS A 8 1.33 21.18 11.47
N SER A 9 1.47 22.30 12.17
CA SER A 9 0.36 23.15 12.61
C SER A 9 -0.22 24.05 11.51
N GLY A 10 0.53 24.33 10.43
CA GLY A 10 0.08 25.18 9.30
C GLY A 10 -0.42 24.43 8.06
N LEU A 11 -0.15 23.12 7.94
CA LEU A 11 -0.50 22.33 6.75
C LEU A 11 -1.78 21.51 7.00
N GLY A 12 -2.81 21.73 6.17
CA GLY A 12 -4.06 20.98 6.24
C GLY A 12 -3.85 19.45 6.32
N LYS A 13 -4.79 18.75 6.99
CA LYS A 13 -4.70 17.33 7.40
C LYS A 13 -4.18 16.35 6.31
N ARG A 14 -4.46 16.61 5.03
CA ARG A 14 -4.04 15.79 3.87
C ARG A 14 -2.58 16.03 3.42
N LYS A 15 -2.05 17.24 3.67
CA LYS A 15 -0.66 17.61 3.35
C LYS A 15 0.25 17.20 4.50
N LEU A 16 -0.26 17.34 5.73
CA LEU A 16 0.35 16.84 6.96
C LEU A 16 0.59 15.33 6.96
N THR A 17 -0.42 14.53 6.58
CA THR A 17 -0.31 13.06 6.52
C THR A 17 0.70 12.59 5.48
N ARG A 18 0.82 13.27 4.33
CA ARG A 18 1.88 12.99 3.35
C ARG A 18 3.28 13.34 3.87
N PHE A 19 3.42 14.51 4.52
CA PHE A 19 4.70 14.94 5.10
C PHE A 19 5.14 14.02 6.25
N THR A 20 4.27 13.70 7.20
CA THR A 20 4.61 12.81 8.32
C THR A 20 4.89 11.38 7.85
N THR A 21 4.20 10.90 6.81
CA THR A 21 4.47 9.57 6.24
C THR A 21 5.81 9.50 5.50
N ALA A 22 6.15 10.52 4.70
CA ALA A 22 7.45 10.62 4.04
C ALA A 22 8.60 10.68 5.06
N VAL A 23 8.41 11.44 6.15
CA VAL A 23 9.39 11.56 7.23
C VAL A 23 9.53 10.26 8.03
N VAL A 24 8.44 9.54 8.31
CA VAL A 24 8.51 8.21 8.99
C VAL A 24 9.26 7.19 8.14
N CYS A 25 9.13 7.22 6.81
CA CYS A 25 9.86 6.32 5.91
C CYS A 25 11.36 6.64 5.86
N LEU A 26 11.75 7.91 6.05
CA LEU A 26 13.15 8.35 6.08
C LEU A 26 13.87 8.04 7.40
N ILE A 27 13.16 7.99 8.54
CA ILE A 27 13.79 7.91 9.86
C ILE A 27 14.27 6.49 10.23
N ASN A 28 13.76 5.42 9.60
CA ASN A 28 14.23 4.05 9.88
C ASN A 28 14.26 3.17 8.62
N PRO A 29 15.43 2.92 8.01
CA PRO A 29 15.55 2.04 6.84
C PRO A 29 15.08 0.60 7.10
N GLY A 30 15.14 0.14 8.36
CA GLY A 30 14.56 -1.14 8.78
C GLY A 30 13.04 -1.21 8.64
N ILE A 31 12.32 -0.11 8.91
CA ILE A 31 10.86 -0.03 8.69
C ILE A 31 10.54 -0.02 7.20
N HIS A 32 11.40 0.61 6.38
CA HIS A 32 11.33 0.60 4.91
C HIS A 32 11.35 -0.82 4.36
N ALA A 33 12.31 -1.65 4.80
CA ALA A 33 12.45 -3.04 4.37
C ALA A 33 11.29 -3.93 4.84
N VAL A 34 10.81 -3.74 6.08
CA VAL A 34 9.67 -4.50 6.62
C VAL A 34 8.39 -4.15 5.88
N LEU A 35 8.15 -2.87 5.61
CA LEU A 35 6.97 -2.42 4.87
C LEU A 35 7.02 -2.90 3.42
N TRP A 36 8.19 -2.85 2.76
CA TRP A 36 8.39 -3.36 1.41
C TRP A 36 8.13 -4.87 1.27
N ARG A 37 8.73 -5.70 2.15
CA ARG A 37 8.45 -7.15 2.17
C ARG A 37 6.97 -7.44 2.39
N SER A 38 6.34 -6.72 3.30
CA SER A 38 4.90 -6.84 3.56
C SER A 38 4.09 -6.44 2.32
N CYS A 39 4.47 -5.37 1.62
CA CYS A 39 3.81 -4.94 0.38
C CYS A 39 3.90 -6.01 -0.71
N SER A 40 5.05 -6.67 -0.86
CA SER A 40 5.22 -7.74 -1.85
C SER A 40 4.17 -8.85 -1.68
N GLN A 41 3.85 -9.23 -0.44
CA GLN A 41 2.84 -10.24 -0.15
C GLN A 41 1.41 -9.76 -0.47
N TYR A 42 1.15 -8.45 -0.44
CA TYR A 42 -0.19 -7.89 -0.72
C TYR A 42 -0.43 -7.54 -2.20
N LYS A 43 0.62 -7.56 -3.05
CA LYS A 43 0.50 -7.31 -4.50
C LYS A 43 -0.41 -8.30 -5.22
N GLN A 44 -0.63 -9.49 -4.65
CA GLN A 44 -1.55 -10.50 -5.18
C GLN A 44 -3.04 -10.16 -5.01
N PHE A 45 -3.36 -9.23 -4.11
CA PHE A 45 -4.75 -8.80 -3.83
C PHE A 45 -5.18 -7.59 -4.66
N ILE A 46 -4.41 -7.26 -5.70
CA ILE A 46 -4.59 -6.07 -6.52
C ILE A 46 -4.73 -6.46 -7.99
N SER A 47 -5.63 -5.75 -8.68
CA SER A 47 -5.83 -5.82 -10.12
C SER A 47 -4.60 -5.36 -10.89
N PRO A 48 -4.06 -6.16 -11.82
CA PRO A 48 -2.89 -5.77 -12.61
C PRO A 48 -3.16 -4.57 -13.51
N PHE A 49 -4.38 -4.46 -14.05
CA PHE A 49 -4.75 -3.43 -15.02
C PHE A 49 -5.23 -2.13 -14.37
N THR A 50 -5.88 -2.21 -13.21
CA THR A 50 -6.54 -1.04 -12.59
C THR A 50 -5.91 -0.62 -11.26
N GLY A 51 -5.02 -1.43 -10.69
CA GLY A 51 -4.48 -1.17 -9.34
C GLY A 51 -5.53 -1.25 -8.22
N CYS A 52 -6.77 -1.69 -8.53
CA CYS A 52 -7.85 -1.81 -7.56
C CYS A 52 -7.64 -3.02 -6.64
N ILE A 53 -7.93 -2.85 -5.35
CA ILE A 53 -7.90 -3.93 -4.35
C ILE A 53 -9.14 -4.81 -4.55
N TYR A 54 -8.96 -6.13 -4.63
CA TYR A 54 -10.08 -7.06 -4.77
C TYR A 54 -10.98 -7.08 -3.53
N GLY A 55 -12.28 -7.28 -3.76
CA GLY A 55 -13.27 -7.44 -2.69
C GLY A 55 -13.20 -8.81 -2.01
N ARG A 56 -13.87 -8.94 -0.86
CA ARG A 56 -13.90 -10.18 -0.06
C ARG A 56 -14.39 -11.40 -0.86
N HIS A 57 -15.33 -11.20 -1.77
CA HIS A 57 -15.88 -12.27 -2.61
C HIS A 57 -14.85 -12.90 -3.56
N ILE A 58 -13.74 -12.20 -3.83
CA ILE A 58 -12.63 -12.68 -4.67
C ILE A 58 -11.49 -13.21 -3.80
N THR A 59 -11.12 -12.45 -2.76
CA THR A 59 -9.97 -12.79 -1.91
C THR A 59 -10.26 -13.94 -0.96
N GLY A 60 -11.54 -14.19 -0.63
CA GLY A 60 -11.95 -15.23 0.32
C GLY A 60 -11.51 -14.97 1.77
N LEU A 61 -11.01 -13.78 2.08
CA LEU A 61 -10.42 -13.48 3.39
C LEU A 61 -11.48 -13.11 4.44
N CYS A 62 -11.17 -13.39 5.71
CA CYS A 62 -11.98 -12.90 6.81
C CYS A 62 -11.96 -11.37 6.88
N GLY A 63 -13.00 -10.77 7.47
CA GLY A 63 -13.16 -9.31 7.43
C GLY A 63 -12.05 -8.50 8.08
N ASN A 64 -11.54 -9.01 9.18
CA ASN A 64 -10.45 -8.37 9.92
C ASN A 64 -9.17 -8.37 9.07
N LYS A 65 -8.86 -9.48 8.40
CA LYS A 65 -7.69 -9.59 7.51
C LYS A 65 -7.83 -8.74 6.26
N GLN A 66 -9.00 -8.71 5.64
CA GLN A 66 -9.25 -7.83 4.49
C GLN A 66 -9.01 -6.34 4.85
N LYS A 67 -9.44 -5.91 6.05
CA LYS A 67 -9.26 -4.55 6.53
C LYS A 67 -7.79 -4.23 6.83
N GLU A 68 -7.06 -5.18 7.40
CA GLU A 68 -5.61 -5.09 7.64
C GLU A 68 -4.84 -4.90 6.33
N ILE A 69 -5.11 -5.75 5.34
CA ILE A 69 -4.49 -5.71 4.00
C ILE A 69 -4.82 -4.40 3.29
N THR A 70 -6.10 -4.00 3.28
CA THR A 70 -6.52 -2.73 2.64
C THR A 70 -5.81 -1.53 3.25
N LYS A 71 -5.63 -1.51 4.57
CA LYS A 71 -4.89 -0.43 5.27
C LYS A 71 -3.42 -0.44 4.90
N ALA A 72 -2.78 -1.61 4.86
CA ALA A 72 -1.37 -1.75 4.48
C ALA A 72 -1.13 -1.28 3.05
N ILE A 73 -1.98 -1.70 2.10
CA ILE A 73 -1.93 -1.29 0.69
C ILE A 73 -2.08 0.23 0.56
N LYS A 74 -3.09 0.83 1.20
CA LYS A 74 -3.29 2.28 1.14
C LYS A 74 -2.12 3.05 1.76
N ARG A 75 -1.53 2.54 2.84
CA ARG A 75 -0.34 3.12 3.44
C ARG A 75 0.84 3.06 2.47
N ALA A 76 1.06 1.91 1.84
CA ALA A 76 2.11 1.69 0.84
C ALA A 76 1.98 2.61 -0.39
N GLN A 77 0.74 2.84 -0.83
CA GLN A 77 0.43 3.75 -1.93
C GLN A 77 0.74 5.20 -1.56
N ILE A 78 0.35 5.65 -0.36
CA ILE A 78 0.62 7.01 0.11
C ILE A 78 2.13 7.24 0.33
N SER A 79 2.85 6.20 0.77
CA SER A 79 4.29 6.27 1.00
C SER A 79 5.14 6.01 -0.26
N GLY A 80 4.52 5.71 -1.41
CA GLY A 80 5.24 5.55 -2.68
C GLY A 80 5.92 4.18 -2.89
N PHE A 81 5.63 3.15 -2.08
CA PHE A 81 6.15 1.78 -2.32
C PHE A 81 5.35 1.01 -3.36
N MET A 82 4.13 1.45 -3.63
CA MET A 82 3.24 0.73 -4.54
C MET A 82 2.43 1.69 -5.42
N PRO A 83 2.40 1.48 -6.75
CA PRO A 83 1.57 2.27 -7.65
C PRO A 83 0.08 2.10 -7.35
N ILE A 84 -0.69 3.17 -7.58
CA ILE A 84 -2.15 3.20 -7.39
C ILE A 84 -2.89 2.75 -8.64
N THR A 85 -2.34 3.04 -9.82
CA THR A 85 -3.04 2.97 -11.10
C THR A 85 -2.86 1.66 -11.85
N TYR A 86 -1.75 0.98 -11.65
CA TYR A 86 -1.42 -0.30 -12.30
C TYR A 86 -0.57 -1.14 -11.36
N LYS A 87 -0.49 -2.45 -11.60
CA LYS A 87 0.47 -3.30 -10.89
C LYS A 87 1.83 -3.21 -11.58
N ASP A 88 2.86 -3.08 -10.76
CA ASP A 88 4.24 -3.06 -11.22
C ASP A 88 4.56 -4.31 -12.08
N PRO A 89 5.06 -4.16 -13.32
CA PRO A 89 5.26 -5.24 -14.27
C PRO A 89 6.23 -6.33 -13.76
N ALA A 90 7.13 -5.99 -12.83
CA ALA A 90 8.03 -6.97 -12.21
C ALA A 90 7.27 -8.09 -11.46
N TYR A 91 6.05 -7.79 -10.99
CA TYR A 91 5.22 -8.68 -10.17
C TYR A 91 4.07 -9.30 -10.96
N LEU A 92 4.08 -9.16 -12.29
CA LEU A 92 3.04 -9.73 -13.15
C LEU A 92 3.15 -11.26 -13.24
N LYS A 93 4.36 -11.79 -13.05
CA LYS A 93 4.70 -13.22 -13.11
C LYS A 93 4.48 -13.97 -11.79
N ASP A 94 4.11 -13.27 -10.71
CA ASP A 94 3.88 -13.91 -9.42
C ASP A 94 2.70 -14.87 -9.44
N PRO A 95 2.75 -15.99 -8.68
CA PRO A 95 1.64 -16.92 -8.57
C PRO A 95 0.38 -16.20 -8.07
N LYS A 96 -0.73 -16.34 -8.82
CA LYS A 96 -1.99 -15.68 -8.50
C LYS A 96 -2.75 -16.49 -7.47
N VAL A 97 -2.87 -15.96 -6.26
CA VAL A 97 -3.66 -16.57 -5.16
C VAL A 97 -5.16 -16.32 -5.30
N CYS A 98 -5.56 -15.25 -6.00
CA CYS A 98 -6.97 -14.94 -6.23
C CYS A 98 -7.49 -15.66 -7.50
N ASN A 99 -8.64 -16.33 -7.38
CA ASN A 99 -9.30 -17.06 -8.48
C ASN A 99 -9.97 -16.11 -9.48
N ILE A 100 -9.15 -15.38 -10.25
CA ILE A 100 -9.63 -14.39 -11.23
C ILE A 100 -9.23 -14.87 -12.61
N LYS A 101 -10.24 -15.18 -13.43
CA LYS A 101 -10.07 -15.40 -14.85
C LYS A 101 -10.23 -14.05 -15.55
N TYR A 102 -9.16 -13.57 -16.16
CA TYR A 102 -9.27 -12.47 -17.12
C TYR A 102 -9.78 -13.05 -18.43
N ARG A 103 -10.66 -12.31 -19.10
CA ARG A 103 -11.01 -12.62 -20.48
C ARG A 103 -9.80 -12.21 -21.32
N GLU A 104 -9.20 -13.19 -21.99
CA GLU A 104 -8.06 -13.01 -22.90
C GLU A 104 -8.50 -12.37 -24.20
#